data_AF-A0A9R1EL53-F1
#
_entry.id   AF-A0A9R1EL53-F1
#
_cell.length_a   1.000
_cell.length_b   1.000
_cell.length_c   1.000
_cell.angle_alpha   90.00
_cell.angle_beta   90.00
_cell.angle_gamma   90.00
#
_symmetry.space_group_name_H-M   'P 1'
#
loop_
_entity.id
_entity.type
_entity.pdbx_description
1 polymer ?
#
loop_
_entity_poly.entity_id
_entity_poly.type
_entity_poly.pdbx_seq_one_letter_code
_entity_poly.pdbx_strand_id
1 'polypeptide(L)'
;MRRKPIIQNEHGKKQNLSNYFSCAMRERLLEETVDAQILGGGRDEGVLCMAQLAEECLRLTREERPTMKDVEMRLQLLTGIRVAPRVRQEEEAGPAGDDGHGGVDSVVGQHGSRQFSQEHEFVSSLRVPR
;
A
#
# COMPACT_ATOMS: atom_id res chain seq x y z
N MET A 1 -21.70 10.62 -4.80
CA MET A 1 -22.20 9.86 -3.61
C MET A 1 -21.51 8.51 -3.66
N ARG A 2 -20.73 8.16 -2.63
CA ARG A 2 -19.88 6.96 -2.62
C ARG A 2 -20.70 5.68 -2.55
N ARG A 3 -20.37 4.68 -3.38
CA ARG A 3 -21.00 3.36 -3.36
C ARG A 3 -20.71 2.64 -2.04
N LYS A 4 -21.69 1.88 -1.55
CA LYS A 4 -21.56 1.03 -0.36
C LYS A 4 -20.75 -0.24 -0.69
N PRO A 5 -20.03 -0.84 0.28
CA PRO A 5 -19.28 -2.07 0.06
C PRO A 5 -20.15 -3.28 -0.36
N ILE A 6 -21.41 -3.30 0.09
CA ILE A 6 -22.43 -4.27 -0.31
C ILE A 6 -23.55 -3.49 -0.99
N ILE A 7 -23.85 -3.87 -2.23
CA ILE A 7 -24.92 -3.27 -3.03
C ILE A 7 -26.03 -4.30 -3.25
N GLN A 8 -27.24 -3.83 -3.52
CA GLN A 8 -28.36 -4.67 -3.88
C GLN A 8 -28.58 -4.57 -5.38
N ASN A 9 -28.69 -5.72 -6.07
CA ASN A 9 -29.00 -5.74 -7.49
C ASN A 9 -30.51 -5.58 -7.75
N GLU A 10 -30.90 -5.50 -9.02
CA GLU A 10 -32.29 -5.34 -9.45
C GLU A 10 -33.23 -6.46 -8.96
N HIS A 11 -32.67 -7.62 -8.64
CA HIS A 11 -33.40 -8.79 -8.12
C HIS A 11 -33.47 -8.83 -6.58
N GLY A 12 -33.06 -7.75 -5.91
CA GLY A 12 -33.05 -7.69 -4.44
C GLY A 12 -31.93 -8.49 -3.77
N LYS A 13 -31.03 -9.11 -4.54
CA LYS A 13 -29.89 -9.88 -4.01
C LYS A 13 -28.75 -8.95 -3.62
N LYS A 14 -28.18 -9.20 -2.44
CA LYS A 14 -26.96 -8.51 -1.97
C LYS A 14 -25.75 -9.08 -2.70
N GLN A 15 -24.91 -8.20 -3.24
CA GLN A 15 -23.64 -8.53 -3.87
C GLN A 15 -22.54 -7.61 -3.34
N ASN A 16 -21.32 -8.13 -3.25
CA ASN A 16 -20.18 -7.30 -2.88
C ASN A 16 -19.80 -6.35 -4.03
N LEU A 17 -19.18 -5.23 -3.70
CA LEU A 17 -18.77 -4.24 -4.70
C LEU A 17 -17.67 -4.78 -5.63
N SER A 18 -16.77 -5.62 -5.13
CA SER A 18 -15.64 -6.15 -5.90
C SER A 18 -16.07 -7.06 -7.07
N ASN A 19 -17.03 -7.97 -6.84
CA ASN A 19 -17.57 -8.85 -7.88
C ASN A 19 -18.39 -8.03 -8.88
N TYR A 20 -19.19 -7.08 -8.39
CA TYR A 20 -19.91 -6.17 -9.29
C TYR A 20 -18.94 -5.39 -10.18
N PHE A 21 -17.87 -4.83 -9.61
CA PHE A 21 -16.83 -4.12 -10.33
C PHE A 21 -16.16 -5.01 -11.39
N SER A 22 -15.75 -6.23 -11.03
CA SER A 22 -15.13 -7.15 -12.00
C SER A 22 -16.06 -7.52 -13.15
N CYS A 23 -17.36 -7.72 -12.90
CA CYS A 23 -18.35 -7.91 -13.97
C CYS A 23 -18.50 -6.66 -14.85
N ALA A 24 -18.63 -5.48 -14.24
CA ALA A 24 -18.78 -4.22 -14.97
C ALA A 24 -17.55 -3.89 -15.83
N MET A 25 -16.34 -4.23 -15.37
CA MET A 25 -15.11 -4.09 -16.15
C MET A 25 -15.12 -4.93 -17.43
N ARG A 26 -15.56 -6.19 -17.34
CA ARG A 26 -15.70 -7.09 -18.49
C ARG A 26 -16.75 -6.60 -19.49
N GLU A 27 -17.83 -5.99 -19.00
CA GLU A 27 -18.90 -5.40 -19.81
C GLU A 27 -18.56 -3.98 -20.31
N ARG A 28 -17.38 -3.45 -19.97
CA ARG A 28 -16.91 -2.09 -20.29
C ARG A 28 -17.82 -0.97 -19.74
N LEU A 29 -18.52 -1.25 -18.64
CA LEU A 29 -19.46 -0.36 -17.96
C LEU A 29 -18.80 0.33 -16.76
N LEU A 30 -17.63 0.95 -16.98
CA LEU A 30 -16.86 1.58 -15.89
C LEU A 30 -17.64 2.72 -15.22
N GLU A 31 -18.41 3.47 -16.00
CA GLU A 31 -19.22 4.60 -15.57
C GLU A 31 -20.29 4.21 -14.54
N GLU A 32 -20.76 2.96 -14.59
CA GLU A 32 -21.73 2.47 -13.61
C GLU A 32 -21.09 2.26 -12.24
N THR A 33 -19.80 1.88 -12.19
CA THR A 33 -19.16 1.50 -10.93
C THR A 33 -18.38 2.65 -10.30
N VAL A 34 -17.81 3.54 -11.11
CA VAL A 34 -17.04 4.70 -10.64
C VAL A 34 -17.98 5.75 -10.02
N ASP A 35 -17.60 6.35 -8.89
CA ASP A 35 -18.39 7.41 -8.27
C ASP A 35 -18.49 8.61 -9.22
N ALA A 36 -19.69 9.18 -9.36
CA ALA A 36 -19.93 10.37 -10.18
C ALA A 36 -18.99 11.56 -9.82
N GLN A 37 -18.48 11.62 -8.59
CA GLN A 37 -17.47 12.61 -8.18
C GLN A 37 -16.14 12.47 -8.92
N ILE A 38 -15.78 11.25 -9.33
CA ILE A 38 -14.55 10.95 -10.09
C ILE A 38 -14.78 11.21 -11.58
N LEU A 39 -16.02 11.08 -12.05
CA LEU A 39 -16.41 11.23 -13.46
C LEU A 39 -16.57 12.71 -13.92
N GLY A 40 -16.28 13.67 -13.04
CA GLY A 40 -16.68 15.09 -13.13
C GLY A 40 -16.07 15.96 -14.23
N GLY A 41 -15.69 15.41 -15.40
CA GLY A 41 -15.16 16.22 -16.51
C GLY A 41 -14.83 15.52 -17.82
N GLY A 42 -15.02 14.20 -17.93
CA GLY A 42 -14.73 13.43 -19.15
C GLY A 42 -14.18 12.03 -18.88
N ARG A 43 -13.93 11.28 -19.95
CA ARG A 43 -13.22 9.98 -19.89
C ARG A 43 -11.75 10.25 -19.53
N ASP A 44 -11.43 10.15 -18.25
CA ASP A 44 -10.06 10.24 -17.79
C ASP A 44 -9.36 8.90 -18.04
N GLU A 45 -8.39 8.88 -18.95
CA GLU A 45 -7.49 7.75 -19.19
C GLU A 45 -6.85 7.26 -17.88
N GLY A 46 -6.57 8.15 -16.93
CA GLY A 46 -6.05 7.79 -15.62
C GLY A 46 -7.02 6.94 -14.79
N VAL A 47 -8.32 7.26 -14.83
CA VAL A 47 -9.37 6.48 -14.16
C VAL A 47 -9.50 5.10 -14.78
N LEU A 48 -9.44 5.01 -16.11
CA LEU A 48 -9.45 3.72 -16.81
C LEU A 48 -8.24 2.86 -16.41
N CYS A 49 -7.04 3.44 -16.42
CA CYS A 49 -5.81 2.74 -16.00
C CYS A 49 -5.87 2.29 -14.54
N MET A 50 -6.41 3.11 -13.63
CA MET A 50 -6.62 2.72 -12.23
C MET A 50 -7.64 1.58 -12.11
N ALA A 51 -8.72 1.62 -12.90
CA ALA A 51 -9.72 0.58 -12.89
C ALA A 51 -9.18 -0.76 -13.42
N GLN A 52 -8.38 -0.74 -14.48
CA GLN A 52 -7.69 -1.93 -14.99
C GLN A 52 -6.74 -2.53 -13.94
N LEU A 53 -5.96 -1.69 -13.26
CA LEU A 53 -5.09 -2.15 -12.18
C LEU A 53 -5.90 -2.78 -11.03
N ALA A 54 -7.04 -2.19 -10.67
CA ALA A 54 -7.94 -2.75 -9.66
C ALA A 54 -8.55 -4.09 -10.11
N GLU A 55 -8.91 -4.24 -11.38
CA GLU A 55 -9.42 -5.49 -11.95
C GLU A 55 -8.38 -6.61 -11.86
N GLU A 56 -7.13 -6.32 -12.24
CA GLU A 56 -6.02 -7.26 -12.15
C GLU A 56 -5.77 -7.72 -10.69
N CYS A 57 -5.86 -6.80 -9.73
CA CYS A 57 -5.76 -7.12 -8.31
C CYS A 57 -6.91 -8.04 -7.80
N LEU A 58 -8.08 -7.96 -8.44
CA LEU A 58 -9.28 -8.71 -8.06
C LEU A 58 -9.41 -10.08 -8.76
N ARG A 59 -8.46 -10.47 -9.62
CA ARG A 59 -8.51 -11.77 -10.31
C ARG A 59 -8.60 -12.93 -9.32
N LEU A 60 -9.40 -13.95 -9.64
CA LEU A 60 -9.60 -15.09 -8.75
C LEU A 60 -8.35 -15.97 -8.67
N THR A 61 -7.62 -16.09 -9.78
CA THR A 61 -6.36 -16.84 -9.90
C THR A 61 -5.21 -15.99 -9.35
N ARG A 62 -4.41 -16.56 -8.44
CA ARG A 62 -3.33 -15.85 -7.76
C ARG A 62 -2.23 -15.42 -8.74
N GLU A 63 -1.90 -16.29 -9.68
CA GLU A 63 -0.81 -16.13 -10.65
C GLU A 63 -1.07 -14.98 -11.62
N GLU A 64 -2.33 -14.58 -11.78
CA GLU A 64 -2.74 -13.50 -12.65
C GLU A 64 -2.77 -12.14 -11.93
N ARG A 65 -2.62 -12.14 -10.59
CA ARG A 65 -2.58 -10.90 -9.80
C ARG A 65 -1.18 -10.28 -9.90
N PRO A 66 -1.08 -8.95 -10.05
CA PRO A 66 0.19 -8.25 -10.02
C PRO A 66 0.83 -8.38 -8.63
N THR A 67 2.16 -8.32 -8.58
CA THR A 67 2.85 -8.23 -7.28
C THR A 67 2.58 -6.87 -6.65
N MET A 68 2.63 -6.76 -5.31
CA MET A 68 2.46 -5.46 -4.65
C MET A 68 3.52 -4.42 -5.09
N LYS A 69 4.70 -4.88 -5.52
CA LYS A 69 5.74 -4.02 -6.11
C LYS A 69 5.30 -3.44 -7.46
N ASP A 70 4.65 -4.25 -8.30
CA ASP A 70 4.11 -3.79 -9.59
C ASP A 70 2.94 -2.83 -9.38
N VAL A 71 2.07 -3.14 -8.42
CA VAL A 71 0.96 -2.26 -8.02
C VAL A 71 1.50 -0.90 -7.57
N GLU A 72 2.49 -0.88 -6.68
CA GLU A 72 3.13 0.36 -6.21
C GLU A 72 3.71 1.17 -7.38
N MET A 73 4.49 0.53 -8.26
CA MET A 73 5.13 1.19 -9.40
C MET A 73 4.09 1.81 -10.36
N ARG A 74 3.02 1.07 -10.66
CA ARG A 74 1.94 1.55 -11.55
C ARG A 74 1.16 2.69 -10.91
N LEU A 75 0.88 2.63 -9.61
CA LEU A 75 0.22 3.73 -8.91
C LEU A 75 1.10 4.98 -8.85
N GLN A 76 2.41 4.85 -8.65
CA GLN A 76 3.35 5.99 -8.68
C GLN A 76 3.32 6.68 -10.05
N LEU A 77 3.29 5.91 -11.14
CA LEU A 77 3.17 6.44 -12.50
C LEU A 77 1.85 7.16 -12.72
N LEU A 78 0.73 6.56 -12.29
CA LEU A 78 -0.62 7.13 -12.50
C LEU A 78 -0.88 8.38 -11.65
N THR A 79 -0.29 8.46 -10.46
CA THR A 79 -0.47 9.60 -9.54
C THR A 79 0.59 10.68 -9.71
N GLY A 80 1.63 10.45 -10.52
CA GLY A 80 2.75 11.38 -10.68
C GLY A 80 3.59 11.59 -9.42
N ILE A 81 3.40 10.75 -8.39
CA ILE A 81 4.11 10.88 -7.11
C ILE A 81 5.51 10.30 -7.26
N ARG A 82 6.52 11.16 -7.21
CA ARG A 82 7.91 10.75 -6.96
C ARG A 82 8.02 10.36 -5.49
N VAL A 83 7.85 9.09 -5.16
CA VAL A 83 8.25 8.59 -3.83
C VAL A 83 9.77 8.67 -3.80
N ALA A 84 10.32 9.51 -2.93
CA ALA A 84 11.77 9.59 -2.75
C ALA A 84 12.33 8.18 -2.52
N PRO A 85 13.43 7.78 -3.19
CA PRO A 85 13.97 6.44 -3.03
C PRO A 85 14.23 6.20 -1.55
N ARG A 86 13.70 5.10 -1.01
CA ARG A 86 14.18 4.61 0.27
C ARG A 86 15.61 4.16 0.03
N VAL A 87 16.57 4.97 0.48
CA VAL A 87 17.98 4.62 0.47
C VAL A 87 18.11 3.34 1.30
N ARG A 88 18.24 2.20 0.61
CA ARG A 88 18.84 1.01 1.19
C ARG A 88 20.30 1.37 1.40
N GLN A 89 20.74 1.50 2.64
CA GLN A 89 22.16 1.42 2.92
C GLN A 89 22.55 -0.04 2.71
N GLU A 90 23.20 -0.31 1.58
CA GLU A 90 24.08 -1.46 1.43
C GLU A 90 25.27 -1.21 2.36
N GLU A 91 25.34 -1.91 3.50
CA GLU A 91 26.60 -2.00 4.23
C GLU A 91 27.50 -3.02 3.53
N GLU A 92 28.22 -2.51 2.52
CA GLU A 92 29.40 -3.13 1.93
C GLU A 92 30.59 -2.94 2.88
N ALA A 93 31.25 -4.04 3.20
CA ALA A 93 32.41 -4.09 4.08
C ALA A 93 33.64 -3.43 3.43
N GLY A 94 34.27 -2.47 4.11
CA GLY A 94 35.56 -1.89 3.69
C GLY A 94 36.34 -1.27 4.86
N PRO A 95 37.68 -1.40 4.90
CA PRO A 95 38.45 -1.50 6.14
C PRO A 95 38.93 -0.14 6.67
N ALA A 96 39.03 -0.02 8.00
CA ALA A 96 39.79 1.03 8.66
C ALA A 96 41.08 0.42 9.24
N GLY A 97 42.23 0.97 8.85
CA GLY A 97 43.51 0.63 9.48
C GLY A 97 43.66 1.29 10.84
N ASP A 98 44.48 0.69 11.71
CA ASP A 98 45.55 1.37 12.46
C ASP A 98 46.33 0.35 13.31
N ASP A 99 47.64 0.58 13.42
CA ASP A 99 48.61 -0.18 14.21
C ASP A 99 48.38 -0.03 15.73
N GLY A 100 48.42 -1.13 16.50
CA GLY A 100 48.57 -1.01 17.96
C GLY A 100 48.09 -2.16 18.86
N HIS A 101 48.85 -3.25 18.91
CA HIS A 101 49.15 -4.09 20.09
C HIS A 101 48.11 -4.26 21.24
N GLY A 102 47.47 -5.44 21.27
CA GLY A 102 47.54 -6.34 22.43
C GLY A 102 46.41 -6.35 23.47
N GLY A 103 45.59 -7.41 23.45
CA GLY A 103 45.35 -8.22 24.64
C GLY A 103 44.04 -8.04 25.44
N VAL A 104 43.06 -8.87 25.06
CA VAL A 104 42.07 -9.63 25.87
C VAL A 104 41.05 -8.95 26.80
N ASP A 105 39.79 -9.29 26.47
CA ASP A 105 38.58 -9.48 27.27
C ASP A 105 38.30 -8.55 28.46
N SER A 106 37.36 -7.63 28.26
CA SER A 106 36.47 -7.20 29.34
C SER A 106 35.11 -6.72 28.85
N VAL A 107 34.12 -7.39 29.44
CA VAL A 107 32.82 -6.92 29.92
C VAL A 107 31.70 -6.62 28.92
N VAL A 108 30.66 -7.44 29.04
CA VAL A 108 29.34 -7.25 28.46
C VAL A 108 28.74 -5.93 29.00
N GLY A 109 28.73 -4.90 28.17
CA GLY A 109 28.10 -3.62 28.43
C GLY A 109 26.80 -3.54 27.64
N GLN A 110 25.68 -3.63 28.35
CA GLN A 110 24.33 -3.50 27.83
C GLN A 110 24.16 -2.19 27.06
N HIS A 111 23.44 -2.21 25.94
CA HIS A 111 22.28 -1.34 25.68
C HIS A 111 21.76 -1.53 24.26
N GLY A 112 20.59 -2.15 24.16
CA GLY A 112 19.79 -2.16 22.95
C GLY A 112 19.14 -0.81 22.73
N SER A 113 19.36 -0.22 21.56
CA SER A 113 18.71 1.01 21.12
C SER A 113 17.27 0.72 20.65
N ARG A 114 16.38 0.36 21.58
CA ARG A 114 14.93 0.37 21.35
C ARG A 114 14.46 1.81 21.47
N GLN A 115 14.32 2.49 20.35
CA GLN A 115 14.04 3.94 20.30
C GLN A 115 12.60 4.36 20.67
N PHE A 116 11.83 3.51 21.37
CA PHE A 116 10.55 3.89 21.98
C PHE A 116 10.45 3.22 23.36
N SER A 117 10.49 4.01 24.43
CA SER A 117 10.22 3.47 25.76
C SER A 117 8.72 3.20 25.89
N GLN A 118 8.36 2.01 26.35
CA GLN A 118 6.98 1.50 26.42
C GLN A 118 6.04 2.42 27.22
N GLU A 119 6.58 3.18 28.16
CA GLU A 119 5.86 4.22 28.91
C GLU A 119 5.29 5.35 28.03
N HIS A 120 5.96 5.68 26.92
CA HIS A 120 5.53 6.76 26.01
C HIS A 120 4.28 6.36 25.19
N GLU A 121 4.10 5.07 24.94
CA GLU A 121 2.91 4.51 24.27
C GLU A 121 1.68 4.52 25.21
N PHE A 122 1.91 4.22 26.48
CA PHE A 122 0.85 4.17 27.51
C PHE A 122 0.23 5.55 27.77
N VAL A 123 1.06 6.60 27.86
CA VAL A 123 0.59 7.98 28.10
C VAL A 123 -0.19 8.53 26.89
N SER A 124 0.20 8.14 25.67
CA SER A 124 -0.45 8.60 24.44
C SER A 124 -1.85 8.04 24.26
N SER A 125 -2.10 6.82 24.77
CA SER A 125 -3.40 6.16 24.71
C SER A 125 -4.45 6.75 25.66
N LEU A 126 -4.04 7.51 26.68
CA LEU A 126 -4.95 8.18 27.63
C LEU A 126 -5.57 9.48 27.08
N ARG A 127 -5.07 9.99 25.95
CA ARG A 127 -5.54 11.24 25.33
C ARG A 127 -6.64 11.06 24.29
N VAL A 128 -7.09 9.83 24.06
CA VAL A 128 -8.18 9.53 23.12
C VAL A 128 -9.48 9.38 23.94
N PRO A 129 -10.45 10.31 23.83
CA PRO A 129 -11.74 10.13 24.48
C PRO A 129 -12.47 8.94 23.86
N ARG A 130 -13.09 8.10 24.69
CA ARG A 130 -14.03 7.05 24.25
C ARG A 130 -15.41 7.62 23.97
#